data_AF-A0A7S1U0S0-F1
#
_entry.id   AF-A0A7S1U0S0-F1
#
_cell.length_a   1.000
_cell.length_b   1.000
_cell.length_c   1.000
_cell.angle_alpha   90.00
_cell.angle_beta   90.00
_cell.angle_gamma   90.00
#
_symmetry.space_group_name_H-M   'P 1'
#
loop_
_entity.id
_entity.type
_entity.pdbx_description
1 polymer ?
#
loop_
_entity_poly.entity_id
_entity_poly.type
_entity_poly.pdbx_seq_one_letter_code
_entity_poly.pdbx_strand_id
1 'polypeptide(L)'
;AAFRERFEAGGTPAVVRGVPLRDGWAMAGWGFGDVLRRWPDRAFKVGADDDGYPVRVSLRHFASYMRENADDSPLYIFDSKFGRGGKRRRRRRLSEGEGE
;
A
#
# COMPACT_ATOMS: atom_id res chain seq x y z
N ALA A 1 4.85 -30.97 -6.39
CA ALA A 1 4.18 -31.99 -5.55
C ALA A 1 4.41 -31.73 -4.06
N ALA A 2 5.67 -31.69 -3.59
CA ALA A 2 6.00 -31.64 -2.16
C ALA A 2 5.36 -30.52 -1.31
N PHE A 3 5.14 -29.31 -1.82
CA PHE A 3 4.52 -28.22 -1.03
C PHE A 3 3.04 -28.49 -0.75
N ARG A 4 2.29 -28.91 -1.79
CA ARG A 4 0.84 -29.14 -1.68
C ARG A 4 0.53 -30.23 -0.66
N GLU A 5 1.24 -31.35 -0.76
CA GLU A 5 1.04 -32.51 0.11
C GLU A 5 1.40 -32.21 1.57
N ARG A 6 2.45 -31.41 1.80
CA ARG A 6 2.97 -31.16 3.16
C ARG A 6 2.33 -29.97 3.87
N PHE A 7 1.82 -28.98 3.13
CA PHE A 7 1.39 -27.71 3.71
C PHE A 7 0.00 -27.27 3.21
N GLU A 8 -0.19 -27.16 1.90
CA GLU A 8 -1.41 -26.58 1.32
C GLU A 8 -2.67 -27.43 1.59
N ALA A 9 -2.63 -28.73 1.30
CA ALA A 9 -3.79 -29.60 1.37
C ALA A 9 -4.31 -29.78 2.81
N GLY A 10 -3.40 -29.75 3.80
CA GLY A 10 -3.72 -29.83 5.22
C GLY A 10 -3.87 -28.47 5.91
N GLY A 11 -3.72 -27.35 5.19
CA GLY A 11 -3.76 -26.01 5.77
C GLY A 11 -2.67 -25.76 6.83
N THR A 12 -1.54 -26.47 6.77
CA THR A 12 -0.46 -26.36 7.75
C THR A 12 0.36 -25.09 7.44
N PRO A 13 0.45 -24.12 8.36
CA PRO A 13 1.25 -22.91 8.15
C PRO A 13 2.74 -23.24 7.96
N ALA A 14 3.40 -22.55 7.03
CA ALA A 14 4.82 -22.69 6.79
C ALA A 14 5.46 -21.37 6.35
N VAL A 15 6.73 -21.19 6.70
CA VAL A 15 7.55 -20.07 6.21
C VAL A 15 8.28 -20.51 4.95
N VAL A 16 7.94 -19.91 3.81
CA VAL A 16 8.65 -20.12 2.54
C VAL A 16 9.93 -19.28 2.56
N ARG A 17 11.09 -19.93 2.61
CA ARG A 17 12.40 -19.27 2.63
C ARG A 17 12.91 -19.02 1.22
N GLY A 18 13.72 -17.97 1.06
CA GLY A 18 14.42 -17.68 -0.20
C GLY A 18 13.66 -16.76 -1.15
N VAL A 19 12.35 -16.62 -1.03
CA VAL A 19 11.56 -15.61 -1.75
C VAL A 19 11.49 -14.34 -0.91
N PRO A 20 11.64 -13.12 -1.47
CA PRO A 20 11.80 -12.79 -2.89
C PRO A 20 13.24 -12.85 -3.43
N LEU A 21 14.26 -12.99 -2.57
CA LEU A 21 15.67 -12.76 -2.90
C LEU A 21 16.26 -13.72 -3.95
N ARG A 22 16.04 -15.03 -3.80
CA ARG A 22 16.59 -16.08 -4.69
C ARG A 22 15.92 -16.11 -6.05
N ASP A 23 14.67 -15.67 -6.12
CA ASP A 23 13.88 -15.69 -7.34
C ASP A 23 14.07 -14.40 -8.17
N GLY A 24 14.90 -13.47 -7.69
CA GLY A 24 15.26 -12.25 -8.42
C GLY A 24 14.12 -11.24 -8.56
N TRP A 25 13.14 -11.26 -7.66
CA TRP A 25 12.00 -10.34 -7.76
C TRP A 25 12.44 -8.90 -7.45
N ALA A 26 11.96 -7.93 -8.23
CA ALA A 26 12.29 -6.51 -8.06
C ALA A 26 12.02 -5.99 -6.64
N MET A 27 11.03 -6.56 -5.94
CA MET A 27 10.67 -6.18 -4.56
C MET A 27 11.81 -6.42 -3.55
N ALA A 28 12.75 -7.33 -3.85
CA ALA A 28 13.91 -7.56 -3.00
C ALA A 28 14.79 -6.30 -2.87
N GLY A 29 14.72 -5.37 -3.83
CA GLY A 29 15.44 -4.09 -3.81
C GLY A 29 14.58 -2.90 -3.42
N TRP A 30 13.34 -3.08 -2.95
CA TRP A 30 12.48 -1.95 -2.61
C TRP A 30 12.84 -1.36 -1.24
N GLY A 31 13.53 -0.23 -1.24
CA GLY A 31 13.64 0.63 -0.06
C GLY A 31 12.45 1.59 0.05
N PHE A 32 11.98 1.89 1.27
CA PHE A 32 10.88 2.84 1.47
C PHE A 32 11.16 4.21 0.81
N GLY A 33 12.41 4.70 0.89
CA GLY A 33 12.82 5.92 0.23
C GLY A 33 12.70 5.87 -1.30
N ASP A 34 13.00 4.72 -1.92
CA ASP A 34 12.90 4.55 -3.38
C ASP A 34 11.43 4.55 -3.82
N VAL A 35 10.58 3.84 -3.07
CA VAL A 35 9.13 3.80 -3.30
C VAL A 35 8.52 5.21 -3.13
N LEU A 36 8.93 5.95 -2.08
CA LEU A 36 8.48 7.31 -1.84
C LEU A 36 8.91 8.28 -2.95
N ARG A 37 10.16 8.19 -3.43
CA ARG A 37 10.63 9.01 -4.56
C ARG A 37 9.87 8.68 -5.84
N ARG A 38 9.49 7.42 -6.05
CA ARG A 38 8.82 6.97 -7.27
C ARG A 38 7.33 7.34 -7.32
N TRP A 39 6.62 7.31 -6.19
CA TRP A 39 5.16 7.53 -6.13
C TRP A 39 4.71 8.42 -4.96
N PRO A 40 5.26 9.64 -4.80
CA PRO A 40 4.98 10.47 -3.62
C PRO A 40 3.50 10.87 -3.50
N ASP A 41 2.86 11.20 -4.62
CA ASP A 41 1.48 11.69 -4.65
C ASP A 41 0.45 10.58 -4.92
N ARG A 42 0.89 9.33 -5.01
CA ARG A 42 -0.03 8.20 -5.19
C ARG A 42 -0.76 7.95 -3.87
N ALA A 43 -2.09 7.96 -3.93
CA ALA A 43 -2.93 7.66 -2.78
C ALA A 43 -3.09 6.15 -2.57
N PHE A 44 -2.73 5.69 -1.38
CA PHE A 44 -2.86 4.31 -0.93
C PHE A 44 -3.94 4.19 0.13
N LYS A 45 -4.68 3.07 0.13
CA LYS A 45 -5.66 2.77 1.19
C LYS A 45 -4.94 2.58 2.53
N VAL A 46 -5.42 3.25 3.56
CA VAL A 46 -4.93 3.13 4.96
C VAL A 46 -5.99 2.65 5.94
N GLY A 47 -7.25 2.57 5.51
CA GLY A 47 -8.36 2.15 6.36
C GLY A 47 -9.68 2.15 5.59
N ALA A 48 -10.77 2.06 6.34
CA ALA A 48 -12.12 2.31 5.85
C ALA A 48 -12.84 3.24 6.84
N ASP A 49 -13.78 4.04 6.35
CA ASP A 49 -14.68 4.81 7.22
C ASP A 49 -15.82 3.92 7.75
N ASP A 50 -16.72 4.53 8.53
CA ASP A 50 -17.83 3.84 9.20
C ASP A 50 -18.81 3.18 8.21
N ASP A 51 -18.87 3.68 6.98
CA ASP A 51 -19.69 3.14 5.88
C ASP A 51 -18.91 2.12 5.00
N GLY A 52 -17.65 1.85 5.34
CA GLY A 52 -16.79 0.91 4.63
C GLY A 52 -16.11 1.46 3.37
N TYR A 53 -16.22 2.76 3.09
CA TYR A 53 -15.49 3.37 1.97
C TYR A 53 -14.00 3.48 2.29
N PRO A 54 -13.11 3.26 1.29
CA PRO A 54 -11.68 3.23 1.54
C PRO A 54 -11.13 4.63 1.81
N VAL A 55 -10.59 4.82 3.01
CA VAL A 55 -9.80 6.00 3.37
C VAL A 55 -8.41 5.87 2.73
N ARG A 56 -7.99 6.92 2.02
CA ARG A 56 -6.74 6.93 1.24
C ARG A 56 -5.91 8.16 1.54
N VAL A 57 -4.60 7.99 1.67
CA VAL A 57 -3.63 9.08 1.85
C VAL A 57 -2.50 8.93 0.83
N SER A 58 -1.91 10.05 0.40
CA SER A 58 -0.72 9.99 -0.46
C SER A 58 0.46 9.41 0.31
N LEU A 59 1.38 8.73 -0.39
CA LEU A 59 2.58 8.18 0.23
C LEU A 59 3.47 9.24 0.90
N ARG A 60 3.54 10.47 0.35
CA ARG A 60 4.26 11.60 0.97
C ARG A 60 3.70 11.92 2.36
N HIS A 61 2.39 12.14 2.47
CA HIS A 61 1.75 12.43 3.76
C HIS A 61 1.88 11.25 4.73
N PHE A 62 1.79 10.02 4.24
CA PHE A 62 2.03 8.83 5.08
C PHE A 62 3.46 8.78 5.60
N ALA A 63 4.46 9.14 4.78
CA ALA A 63 5.85 9.21 5.21
C ALA A 63 6.09 10.32 6.26
N SER A 64 5.41 11.46 6.14
CA SER A 64 5.43 12.50 7.19
C SER A 64 4.82 11.98 8.49
N TYR A 65 3.63 11.36 8.40
CA TYR A 65 2.97 10.72 9.55
C TYR A 65 3.90 9.72 10.25
N MET A 66 4.49 8.77 9.51
CA MET A 66 5.40 7.77 10.07
C MET A 66 6.59 8.36 10.86
N ARG A 67 7.08 9.54 10.48
CA ARG A 67 8.24 10.18 11.14
C ARG A 67 7.89 10.80 12.48
N GLU A 68 6.65 11.24 12.66
CA GLU A 68 6.19 12.06 13.79
C GLU A 68 5.18 11.33 14.68
N ASN A 69 4.66 10.18 14.22
CA ASN A 69 3.61 9.42 14.88
C ASN A 69 4.02 8.82 16.23
N ALA A 70 3.10 8.88 17.20
CA ALA A 70 3.19 8.21 18.49
C ALA A 70 1.93 7.39 18.85
N ASP A 71 1.06 7.13 17.87
CA ASP A 71 -0.19 6.37 18.07
C ASP A 71 0.08 4.93 18.58
N ASP A 72 -0.74 4.46 19.52
CA ASP A 72 -0.73 3.06 20.00
C ASP A 72 -1.10 2.05 18.90
N SER A 73 -1.88 2.50 17.92
CA SER A 73 -2.30 1.72 16.74
C SER A 73 -2.17 2.56 15.48
N PRO A 74 -0.95 2.62 14.89
CA PRO A 74 -0.68 3.50 13.76
C PRO A 74 -1.49 3.15 12.51
N LEU A 75 -1.72 4.15 11.65
CA LEU A 75 -2.26 3.93 10.30
C LEU A 75 -1.38 2.96 9.51
N TYR A 76 -2.00 2.05 8.75
CA TYR A 76 -1.30 1.04 7.98
C TYR A 76 -1.72 1.01 6.52
N ILE A 77 -0.77 1.15 5.61
CA ILE A 77 -1.04 1.03 4.17
C ILE A 77 -1.39 -0.42 3.83
N PHE A 78 -2.59 -0.63 3.28
CA PHE A 78 -3.05 -1.92 2.76
C PHE A 78 -3.92 -1.71 1.52
N ASP A 79 -3.32 -1.76 0.32
CA ASP A 79 -3.99 -1.44 -0.95
C ASP A 79 -4.02 -2.63 -1.93
N SER A 80 -5.20 -3.23 -2.10
CA SER A 80 -5.44 -4.34 -3.05
C SER A 80 -5.57 -3.89 -4.51
N LYS A 81 -5.60 -2.58 -4.78
CA LYS A 81 -5.74 -2.00 -6.12
C LYS A 81 -4.41 -1.49 -6.69
N PHE A 82 -3.30 -1.62 -5.95
CA PHE A 82 -1.97 -1.30 -6.47
C PHE A 82 -1.63 -2.18 -7.69
N GLY A 83 -0.92 -1.62 -8.68
CA GLY A 83 -0.57 -2.33 -9.93
C GLY A 83 -1.72 -2.52 -10.93
N ARG A 84 -2.99 -2.41 -10.51
CA ARG A 84 -4.14 -2.38 -11.44
C ARG A 84 -4.23 -0.98 -12.03
N GLY A 85 -3.99 -0.85 -13.35
CA GLY A 85 -4.01 0.42 -14.07
C GLY A 85 -5.26 1.24 -13.76
N GLY A 86 -5.14 2.26 -12.92
CA GLY A 86 -6.26 3.14 -12.59
C GLY A 86 -6.56 4.03 -13.79
N LYS A 87 -7.83 4.06 -14.24
CA LYS A 87 -8.29 5.13 -15.14
C LYS A 87 -7.92 6.46 -14.49
N ARG A 88 -7.09 7.27 -15.16
CA ARG A 88 -6.76 8.64 -14.72
C ARG A 88 -8.07 9.38 -14.48
N ARG A 89 -8.46 9.59 -13.22
CA ARG A 89 -9.51 10.55 -12.92
C ARG A 89 -8.94 11.92 -13.24
N ARG A 90 -9.48 12.57 -14.29
CA ARG A 90 -9.24 14.00 -14.55
C ARG A 90 -9.57 14.74 -13.24
N ARG A 91 -8.61 15.48 -12.69
CA ARG A 91 -8.89 16.44 -11.62
C ARG A 91 -9.96 17.38 -12.17
N ARG A 92 -11.17 17.38 -11.59
CA ARG A 92 -12.04 18.55 -11.70
C ARG A 92 -11.29 19.66 -10.97
N ARG A 93 -11.00 20.76 -11.67
CA ARG A 93 -10.64 22.02 -11.01
C ARG A 93 -11.75 22.27 -9.99
N LEU A 94 -11.40 22.44 -8.72
CA LEU A 94 -12.25 23.15 -7.79
C LEU A 94 -12.40 24.55 -8.41
N SER A 95 -13.63 24.90 -8.75
CA SER A 95 -13.97 26.28 -9.09
C SER A 95 -13.65 27.13 -7.86
N GLU A 96 -12.70 28.05 -8.01
CA GLU A 96 -12.67 29.25 -7.18
C GLU A 96 -14.01 29.96 -7.38
N GLY A 97 -14.67 30.27 -6.28
CA GLY A 97 -15.91 31.03 -6.23
C GLY A 97 -16.40 31.06 -4.80
N GLU A 98 -16.66 32.18 -4.16
CA GLU A 98 -16.41 33.59 -4.46
C GLU A 98 -16.59 34.24 -3.07
N GLY A 99 -15.71 35.17 -2.71
CA GLY A 99 -15.97 36.02 -1.57
C GLY A 99 -17.04 37.04 -1.94
N GLU A 100 -18.06 37.16 -1.09
CA GLU A 100 -18.69 38.43 -0.73
C GLU A 100 -19.19 38.33 0.72
#